data_AF-A0A968A5G8-F1
#
_entry.id   AF-A0A968A5G8-F1
#
_cell.length_a   1.000
_cell.length_b   1.000
_cell.length_c   1.000
_cell.angle_alpha   90.00
_cell.angle_beta   90.00
_cell.angle_gamma   90.00
#
_symmetry.space_group_name_H-M   'P 1'
#
loop_
_entity.id
_entity.type
_entity.pdbx_description
1 polymer ?
#
loop_
_entity_poly.entity_id
_entity_poly.type
_entity_poly.pdbx_seq_one_letter_code
_entity_poly.pdbx_strand_id
1 'polypeptide(L)'
;QVYQRFGTFDFEVEGEKATLTIYMNQHGFFLPFVDSLANEETYGAGRYLEPEPQPGGRFLIDFNLAYNPYCAYNERWSCPLTPWENRLKVPIRAGEKKYEDHP
;
A
#
# COMPACT_ATOMS: atom_id res chain seq x y z
N GLN A 1 10.90 -6.62 -10.52
CA GLN A 1 11.90 -5.97 -9.64
C GLN A 1 12.14 -6.86 -8.43
N VAL A 2 13.34 -6.84 -7.86
CA VAL A 2 13.65 -7.57 -6.62
C VAL A 2 13.57 -6.57 -5.47
N TYR A 3 12.76 -6.91 -4.47
CA TYR A 3 12.58 -6.12 -3.25
C TYR A 3 13.08 -6.91 -2.05
N GLN A 4 13.61 -6.21 -1.06
CA GLN A 4 14.01 -6.79 0.23
C GLN A 4 13.13 -6.21 1.33
N ARG A 5 12.76 -7.03 2.32
CA ARG A 5 12.10 -6.53 3.53
C ARG A 5 13.06 -5.60 4.26
N PHE A 6 12.61 -4.39 4.56
CA PHE A 6 13.42 -3.38 5.24
C PHE A 6 13.07 -3.28 6.73
N GLY A 7 11.78 -3.18 7.04
CA GLY A 7 11.29 -3.06 8.41
C GLY A 7 9.78 -3.12 8.49
N THR A 8 9.25 -3.10 9.71
CA THR A 8 7.81 -3.09 9.98
C THR A 8 7.44 -1.85 10.77
N PHE A 9 6.18 -1.44 10.65
CA PHE A 9 5.60 -0.44 11.52
C PHE A 9 4.24 -0.92 12.00
N ASP A 10 3.99 -0.66 13.28
CA ASP A 10 2.73 -0.94 13.95
C ASP A 10 1.93 0.35 14.08
N PHE A 11 0.63 0.25 13.86
CA PHE A 11 -0.30 1.36 13.96
C PHE A 11 -1.67 0.85 14.39
N GLU A 12 -2.58 1.78 14.66
CA GLU A 12 -3.94 1.48 15.08
C GLU A 12 -4.92 2.21 14.16
N VAL A 13 -5.99 1.52 13.78
CA VAL A 13 -7.09 2.06 13.01
C VAL A 13 -8.36 1.74 13.77
N GLU A 14 -9.08 2.76 14.22
CA GLU A 14 -10.36 2.59 14.93
C GLU A 14 -10.26 1.65 16.16
N GLY A 15 -9.11 1.60 16.85
CA GLY A 15 -8.89 0.71 18.00
C GLY A 15 -8.30 -0.65 17.65
N GLU A 16 -8.21 -1.00 16.36
CA GLU A 16 -7.64 -2.26 15.89
C GLU A 16 -6.17 -2.11 15.48
N LYS A 17 -5.31 -2.97 16.04
CA LYS A 17 -3.88 -3.01 15.71
C LYS A 17 -3.65 -3.57 14.32
N ALA A 18 -2.80 -2.90 13.57
CA ALA A 18 -2.33 -3.32 12.26
C ALA A 18 -0.81 -3.18 12.16
N THR A 19 -0.22 -4.04 11.33
CA THR A 19 1.21 -4.04 11.05
C THR A 19 1.40 -4.11 9.55
N LEU A 20 2.37 -3.35 9.04
CA LEU A 20 2.76 -3.39 7.64
C LEU A 20 4.28 -3.48 7.52
N THR A 21 4.74 -4.17 6.48
CA THR A 21 6.15 -4.31 6.13
C THR A 21 6.53 -3.35 5.01
N ILE A 22 7.56 -2.54 5.25
CA ILE A 22 8.21 -1.70 4.25
C ILE A 22 9.25 -2.54 3.50
N TYR A 23 9.27 -2.39 2.19
CA TYR A 23 10.25 -3.00 1.31
C TYR A 23 11.19 -1.92 0.76
N MET A 24 12.38 -2.33 0.34
CA MET A 24 13.30 -1.45 -0.37
C MET A 24 13.93 -2.14 -1.57
N ASN A 25 14.35 -1.31 -2.53
CA ASN A 25 15.28 -1.70 -3.59
C ASN A 25 16.27 -0.54 -3.84
N GLN A 26 17.07 -0.64 -4.89
CA GLN A 26 18.05 0.39 -5.27
C GLN A 26 17.45 1.76 -5.64
N HIS A 27 16.14 1.86 -5.84
CA HIS A 27 15.41 3.07 -6.22
C HIS A 27 14.64 3.72 -5.07
N GLY A 28 14.55 3.07 -3.90
CA GLY A 28 13.90 3.63 -2.73
C GLY A 28 13.06 2.63 -1.94
N PHE A 29 12.15 3.17 -1.14
CA PHE A 29 11.22 2.41 -0.31
C PHE A 29 9.90 2.19 -1.03
N PHE A 30 9.25 1.09 -0.70
CA PHE A 30 8.02 0.66 -1.33
C PHE A 30 7.14 -0.04 -0.30
N LEU A 31 5.88 0.38 -0.26
CA LEU A 31 4.88 -0.17 0.64
C LEU A 31 3.63 -0.57 -0.15
N PRO A 32 3.56 -1.81 -0.65
CA PRO A 32 2.33 -2.35 -1.21
C PRO A 32 1.43 -2.83 -0.08
N PHE A 33 0.13 -2.51 -0.12
CA PHE A 33 -0.83 -3.00 0.86
C PHE A 33 -2.21 -3.24 0.26
N VAL A 34 -2.94 -4.18 0.83
CA VAL A 34 -4.38 -4.38 0.60
C VAL A 34 -5.06 -4.14 1.94
N ASP A 35 -6.14 -3.38 1.96
CA ASP A 35 -6.97 -3.20 3.15
C ASP A 35 -8.36 -3.81 2.98
N SER A 36 -9.19 -3.78 4.03
CA SER A 36 -10.50 -4.46 3.99
C SER A 36 -11.50 -3.83 3.02
N LEU A 37 -11.23 -2.64 2.49
CA LEU A 37 -12.06 -1.97 1.49
C LEU A 37 -11.72 -2.36 0.04
N ALA A 38 -10.74 -3.25 -0.18
CA ALA A 38 -10.36 -3.69 -1.52
C ALA A 38 -11.53 -4.39 -2.24
N ASN A 39 -11.74 -4.03 -3.52
CA ASN A 39 -12.89 -4.35 -4.38
C ASN A 39 -14.20 -3.61 -4.05
N GLU A 40 -14.34 -3.09 -2.83
CA GLU A 40 -15.52 -2.30 -2.43
C GLU A 40 -15.30 -0.82 -2.75
N GLU A 41 -14.32 -0.18 -2.13
CA GLU A 41 -13.99 1.24 -2.31
C GLU A 41 -12.64 1.47 -3.01
N THR A 42 -11.69 0.54 -2.88
CA THR A 42 -10.31 0.67 -3.39
C THR A 42 -9.98 -0.46 -4.37
N TYR A 43 -8.92 -0.30 -5.16
CA TYR A 43 -8.56 -1.29 -6.18
C TYR A 43 -8.26 -2.67 -5.56
N GLY A 44 -8.80 -3.72 -6.17
CA GLY A 44 -8.83 -5.07 -5.58
C GLY A 44 -7.45 -5.68 -5.28
N ALA A 45 -6.44 -5.36 -6.08
CA ALA A 45 -5.07 -5.83 -5.86
C ALA A 45 -4.29 -4.99 -4.83
N GLY A 46 -4.90 -3.92 -4.31
CA GLY A 46 -4.32 -3.03 -3.32
C GLY A 46 -3.81 -1.71 -3.90
N ARG A 47 -3.08 -0.99 -3.06
CA ARG A 47 -2.52 0.33 -3.34
C ARG A 47 -1.07 0.38 -2.91
N TYR A 48 -0.34 1.32 -3.46
CA TYR A 48 1.08 1.53 -3.23
C TYR A 48 1.32 2.87 -2.54
N LEU A 49 2.42 2.93 -1.80
CA LEU A 49 2.95 4.15 -1.18
C LEU A 49 4.48 4.04 -1.18
N GLU A 50 5.16 5.17 -1.36
CA GLU A 50 6.60 5.31 -1.08
C GLU A 50 6.76 5.99 0.29
N PRO A 51 7.12 5.25 1.35
CA PRO A 51 7.35 5.84 2.67
C PRO A 51 8.48 6.88 2.63
N GLU A 52 8.28 8.01 3.30
CA GLU A 52 9.28 9.07 3.37
C GLU A 52 10.21 8.84 4.57
N PRO A 53 11.52 8.59 4.37
CA PRO A 53 12.45 8.42 5.46
C PRO A 53 12.65 9.74 6.23
N GLN A 54 12.67 9.66 7.56
CA GLN A 54 12.89 10.78 8.47
C GLN A 54 14.15 10.58 9.33
N PRO A 55 14.71 11.67 9.90
CA PRO A 55 15.82 11.57 10.83
C PRO A 55 15.53 10.63 12.01
N GLY A 56 16.58 9.92 12.44
CA GLY A 56 16.50 8.97 13.55
C GLY A 56 15.93 7.60 13.16
N GLY A 57 15.96 7.22 11.88
CA GLY A 57 15.48 5.92 11.41
C GLY A 57 13.96 5.78 11.44
N ARG A 58 13.24 6.90 11.43
CA ARG A 58 11.77 6.96 11.37
C ARG A 58 11.31 7.04 9.94
N PHE A 59 10.04 6.75 9.71
CA PHE A 59 9.38 6.91 8.41
C PHE A 59 8.08 7.66 8.61
N LEU A 60 7.79 8.61 7.73
CA LEU A 60 6.45 9.16 7.57
C LEU A 60 5.69 8.27 6.58
N ILE A 61 4.53 7.82 7.03
CA ILE A 61 3.63 6.97 6.25
C ILE A 61 2.30 7.71 6.18
N ASP A 62 2.11 8.39 5.06
CA ASP A 62 0.89 9.13 4.79
C ASP A 62 0.00 8.36 3.80
N PHE A 63 -0.99 7.65 4.32
CA PHE A 63 -1.94 6.90 3.49
C PHE A 63 -2.76 7.80 2.56
N ASN A 64 -2.81 9.11 2.75
CA ASN A 64 -3.45 10.03 1.80
C ASN A 64 -2.74 10.08 0.45
N LEU A 65 -1.46 9.68 0.41
CA LEU A 65 -0.65 9.60 -0.81
C LEU A 65 -0.69 8.21 -1.45
N ALA A 66 -1.46 7.27 -0.88
CA ALA A 66 -1.56 5.93 -1.43
C ALA A 66 -2.29 5.95 -2.79
N TYR A 67 -1.70 5.32 -3.80
CA TYR A 67 -2.18 5.36 -5.18
C TYR A 67 -2.40 3.97 -5.76
N ASN A 68 -3.22 3.89 -6.81
CA ASN A 68 -3.52 2.66 -7.50
C ASN A 68 -2.34 2.24 -8.40
N PRO A 69 -2.01 0.95 -8.46
CA PRO A 69 -0.99 0.48 -9.36
C PRO A 69 -1.44 0.60 -10.83
N TYR A 70 -0.53 0.73 -11.80
CA TYR A 70 -0.90 0.97 -13.20
C TYR A 70 -1.84 -0.07 -13.82
N CYS A 71 -1.79 -1.33 -13.36
CA CYS A 71 -2.74 -2.37 -13.77
C CYS A 71 -4.20 -2.07 -13.40
N ALA A 72 -4.45 -1.14 -12.48
CA ALA A 72 -5.80 -0.67 -12.17
C ALA A 72 -6.44 0.09 -13.33
N TYR A 73 -5.63 0.67 -14.22
CA TYR A 73 -6.10 1.47 -15.36
C TYR A 73 -5.95 0.73 -16.70
N ASN A 74 -5.10 -0.31 -16.75
CA ASN A 74 -4.85 -1.05 -17.98
C ASN A 74 -4.33 -2.46 -17.66
N GLU A 75 -5.14 -3.47 -17.99
CA GLU A 75 -4.88 -4.88 -17.73
C GLU A 75 -3.61 -5.44 -18.39
N ARG A 76 -3.02 -4.72 -19.36
CA ARG A 76 -1.78 -5.12 -20.02
C ARG A 76 -0.53 -4.97 -19.14
N TRP A 77 -0.63 -4.29 -18.00
CA TRP A 77 0.49 -4.09 -17.08
C TRP A 77 0.52 -5.17 -16.00
N SER A 78 1.68 -5.76 -15.77
CA SER A 78 1.89 -6.69 -14.65
C SER A 78 2.31 -5.90 -13.41
N CYS A 79 1.49 -5.97 -12.35
CA CYS A 79 1.79 -5.32 -11.08
C CYS A 79 2.48 -6.27 -10.08
N PRO A 80 3.37 -5.75 -9.22
CA PRO A 80 3.84 -6.48 -8.05
C PRO A 80 2.67 -7.00 -7.21
N LEU A 81 2.66 -8.30 -6.92
CA LEU A 81 1.68 -8.88 -6.00
C LEU A 81 1.96 -8.40 -4.59
N THR A 82 0.93 -7.89 -3.92
CA THR A 82 1.01 -7.50 -2.51
C THR A 82 1.23 -8.73 -1.63
N PRO A 83 2.32 -8.77 -0.83
CA PRO A 83 2.62 -9.86 0.09
C PRO A 83 1.49 -10.10 1.09
N TRP A 84 1.36 -11.33 1.59
CA TRP A 84 0.26 -11.71 2.48
C TRP A 84 0.29 -10.96 3.82
N GLU A 85 1.50 -10.70 4.34
CA GLU A 85 1.70 -9.92 5.56
C GLU A 85 1.25 -8.45 5.44
N ASN A 86 1.09 -7.93 4.22
CA ASN A 86 0.62 -6.57 3.96
C ASN A 86 -0.87 -6.52 3.57
N ARG A 87 -1.64 -7.53 3.98
CA ARG A 87 -3.10 -7.57 3.83
C ARG A 87 -3.75 -7.31 5.17
N LEU A 88 -4.33 -6.12 5.30
CA LEU A 88 -4.95 -5.62 6.50
C LEU A 88 -6.42 -6.03 6.58
N LYS A 89 -6.89 -6.26 7.81
CA LYS A 89 -8.31 -6.45 8.12
C LYS A 89 -9.03 -5.13 8.42
N VAL A 90 -8.26 -4.09 8.74
CA VAL A 90 -8.76 -2.75 9.05
C VAL A 90 -8.98 -1.94 7.77
N PRO A 91 -9.95 -1.01 7.75
CA PRO A 91 -10.24 -0.17 6.59
C PRO A 91 -9.31 1.05 6.53
N ILE A 92 -8.66 1.29 5.38
CA ILE A 92 -7.82 2.49 5.19
C ILE A 92 -8.54 3.48 4.26
N ARG A 93 -9.33 4.39 4.84
CA ARG A 93 -10.14 5.40 4.12
C ARG A 93 -9.37 6.68 3.76
N ALA A 94 -8.19 6.53 3.17
CA ALA A 94 -7.35 7.63 2.69
C ALA A 94 -6.65 7.21 1.39
N GLY A 95 -6.31 8.16 0.52
CA GLY A 95 -5.66 7.90 -0.77
C GLY A 95 -6.66 7.64 -1.90
N GLU A 96 -6.15 7.13 -3.03
CA GLU A 96 -6.97 6.88 -4.20
C GLU A 96 -8.02 5.79 -3.95
N LYS A 97 -9.21 6.03 -4.51
CA LYS A 97 -10.28 5.03 -4.63
C LYS A 97 -10.11 4.21 -5.90
N LYS A 98 -10.84 3.11 -6.01
CA LYS A 98 -10.86 2.32 -7.26
C LYS A 98 -11.28 3.22 -8.43
N TYR A 99 -10.61 3.06 -9.56
CA TYR A 99 -11.04 3.65 -10.81
C TYR A 99 -12.27 2.89 -11.31
N GLU A 100 -13.37 3.59 -11.56
CA GLU A 100 -14.52 3.02 -12.25
C GLU A 100 -14.44 3.47 -13.71
N ASP A 101 -14.37 2.51 -14.63
CA ASP A 101 -14.60 2.78 -16.05
C ASP A 101 -16.07 3.22 -16.17
N HIS A 102 -16.31 4.52 -16.16
CA HIS A 102 -17.62 5.05 -16.48
C HIS A 102 -17.89 4.80 -17.97
N PRO A 103 -19.02 4.18 -18.35
CA PRO A 103 -19.40 4.01 -19.75
C PRO A 103 -19.64 5.35 -20.47
#